data_AF-A0A9D8ZCA4-F1
#
_entry.id   AF-A0A9D8ZCA4-F1
#
_cell.length_a   1.000
_cell.length_b   1.000
_cell.length_c   1.000
_cell.angle_alpha   90.00
_cell.angle_beta   90.00
_cell.angle_gamma   90.00
#
_symmetry.space_group_name_H-M   'P 1'
#
loop_
_entity.id
_entity.type
_entity.pdbx_description
1 polymer ?
#
loop_
_entity_poly.entity_id
_entity_poly.type
_entity_poly.pdbx_seq_one_letter_code
_entity_poly.pdbx_strand_id
1 'polypeptide(L)' 'MRKSRFSEEQIISILAEQERGMSTSEVCRRHGMSSATFYKWKAKFGGMDVSDARRLKTLETENA' A
#
# COMPACT_ATOMS: atom_id res chain seq x y z
N MET A 1 -8.50 13.14 -3.01
CA MET A 1 -8.47 11.89 -3.81
C MET A 1 -9.80 11.15 -3.57
N ARG A 2 -10.43 10.55 -4.58
CA ARG A 2 -11.55 9.63 -4.34
C ARG A 2 -11.10 8.57 -3.33
N LYS A 3 -11.96 8.18 -2.38
CA LYS A 3 -11.68 7.11 -1.42
C LYS A 3 -11.16 5.89 -2.20
N SER A 4 -9.92 5.49 -1.93
CA SER A 4 -9.35 4.27 -2.52
C SER A 4 -10.27 3.10 -2.16
N ARG A 5 -10.49 2.17 -3.10
CA ARG A 5 -11.23 0.93 -2.82
C ARG A 5 -10.48 0.04 -1.80
N PHE A 6 -9.20 0.32 -1.60
CA PHE A 6 -8.31 -0.40 -0.70
C PHE A 6 -7.95 0.50 0.48
N SER A 7 -7.99 -0.06 1.69
CA SER A 7 -7.43 0.57 2.89
C SER A 7 -5.91 0.66 2.80
N GLU A 8 -5.29 1.50 3.64
CA GLU A 8 -3.83 1.63 3.66
C GLU A 8 -3.17 0.31 4.05
N GLU A 9 -3.74 -0.41 5.01
CA GLU A 9 -3.27 -1.74 5.41
C GLU A 9 -3.33 -2.76 4.25
N GLN A 10 -4.39 -2.71 3.43
CA GLN A 10 -4.49 -3.53 2.23
C GLN A 10 -3.43 -3.15 1.19
N ILE A 11 -3.20 -1.85 0.98
CA ILE A 11 -2.19 -1.35 0.04
C ILE A 11 -0.80 -1.86 0.43
N ILE A 12 -0.44 -1.80 1.72
CA ILE A 12 0.87 -2.27 2.19
C ILE A 12 1.01 -3.77 2.05
N SER A 13 -0.04 -4.54 2.37
CA SER A 13 -0.04 -5.99 2.13
C SER A 13 0.20 -6.32 0.66
N ILE A 14 -0.43 -5.58 -0.25
CA ILE A 14 -0.25 -5.74 -1.71
C ILE A 14 1.19 -5.42 -2.13
N LEU A 15 1.81 -4.36 -1.57
CA LEU A 15 3.22 -4.04 -1.84
C LEU A 15 4.17 -5.13 -1.32
N ALA A 16 3.91 -5.66 -0.13
CA ALA A 16 4.71 -6.74 0.47
C ALA A 16 4.67 -8.05 -0.34
N GLU A 17 3.58 -8.33 -1.06
CA GLU A 17 3.50 -9.49 -1.96
C GLU A 17 4.55 -9.41 -3.09
N GLN A 18 4.80 -8.21 -3.61
CA GLN A 18 5.85 -7.98 -4.62
C GLN A 18 7.25 -8.15 -4.00
N GLU A 19 7.45 -7.65 -2.78
CA GLU A 19 8.73 -7.79 -2.05
C GLU A 19 9.06 -9.24 -1.70
N ARG A 20 8.03 -10.09 -1.51
CA ARG A 20 8.17 -11.55 -1.34
C ARG A 20 8.46 -12.31 -2.63
N GLY A 21 8.65 -11.61 -3.75
CA GLY A 21 9.08 -12.18 -5.02
C GLY A 21 7.99 -12.32 -6.08
N MET A 22 6.75 -11.89 -5.81
CA MET A 22 5.72 -11.87 -6.86
C MET A 22 5.98 -10.76 -7.88
N SER A 23 5.71 -11.02 -9.16
CA SER A 23 5.83 -9.98 -10.19
C SER A 23 4.75 -8.91 -10.03
N THR A 24 5.07 -7.65 -10.32
CA THR A 24 4.08 -6.55 -10.29
C THR A 24 2.87 -6.82 -11.18
N SER A 25 3.07 -7.48 -12.33
CA SER A 25 2.00 -7.84 -13.26
C SER A 25 0.98 -8.79 -12.62
N GLU A 26 1.47 -9.77 -11.88
CA GLU A 26 0.64 -10.77 -11.19
C GLU A 26 -0.10 -10.16 -10.00
N VAL A 27 0.58 -9.35 -9.19
CA VAL A 27 -0.05 -8.58 -8.11
C VAL A 27 -1.18 -7.70 -8.66
N CYS A 28 -0.91 -6.99 -9.77
CA CYS A 28 -1.91 -6.13 -10.40
C CYS A 28 -3.12 -6.90 -10.92
N ARG A 29 -2.90 -8.06 -11.56
CA ARG A 29 -3.98 -8.94 -12.03
C ARG A 29 -4.81 -9.50 -10.88
N ARG A 30 -4.17 -9.99 -9.82
CA ARG A 30 -4.85 -10.59 -8.66
C ARG A 30 -5.78 -9.61 -7.95
N HIS A 31 -5.33 -8.36 -7.79
CA HIS A 31 -6.10 -7.33 -7.07
C HIS A 31 -6.95 -6.45 -7.98
N GLY A 32 -6.97 -6.70 -9.31
CA GLY A 32 -7.75 -5.93 -10.26
C GLY A 32 -7.33 -4.46 -10.31
N MET A 33 -6.02 -4.20 -10.26
CA MET A 33 -5.45 -2.86 -10.23
C MET A 33 -4.49 -2.63 -11.39
N SER A 34 -4.26 -1.36 -11.75
CA SER A 34 -3.28 -1.00 -12.78
C SER A 34 -1.87 -0.92 -12.19
N SER A 35 -0.85 -1.21 -13.00
CA SER A 35 0.55 -1.01 -12.62
C SER A 35 0.84 0.45 -12.24
N ALA A 36 0.18 1.41 -12.90
CA ALA A 36 0.31 2.83 -12.55
C ALA A 36 -0.18 3.12 -11.12
N THR A 37 -1.27 2.49 -10.70
CA THR A 37 -1.76 2.58 -9.31
C THR A 37 -0.76 1.94 -8.34
N PHE A 38 -0.22 0.78 -8.69
CA PHE A 38 0.78 0.08 -7.87
C PHE A 38 2.01 0.95 -7.62
N TYR A 39 2.59 1.56 -8.66
CA TYR A 39 3.77 2.42 -8.49
C TYR A 39 3.46 3.71 -7.74
N LYS A 40 2.25 4.29 -7.87
CA LYS A 40 1.81 5.41 -7.02
C LYS A 40 1.77 5.03 -5.54
N TRP A 41 1.27 3.83 -5.24
CA TRP A 41 1.29 3.32 -3.87
C TRP A 41 2.69 3.00 -3.39
N LYS A 42 3.54 2.40 -4.22
CA LYS A 42 4.95 2.15 -3.89
C LYS A 42 5.73 3.44 -3.63
N ALA A 43 5.41 4.54 -4.32
CA ALA A 43 6.02 5.84 -4.03
C ALA A 43 5.53 6.44 -2.71
N LYS A 44 4.26 6.19 -2.32
CA LYS A 44 3.66 6.72 -1.08
C LYS A 44 3.96 5.87 0.17
N PHE A 45 3.98 4.55 0.01
CA PHE A 45 4.02 3.56 1.08
C PHE A 45 5.17 2.56 0.93
N GLY A 46 5.95 2.59 -0.16
CA GLY A 46 7.09 1.69 -0.33
C GLY A 46 8.21 2.04 0.65
N GLY A 47 8.79 1.02 1.29
CA GLY A 47 9.75 1.20 2.37
C GLY A 47 9.12 1.43 3.75
N MET A 48 7.78 1.43 3.85
CA MET A 48 7.04 1.46 5.12
C MET A 48 6.69 0.02 5.52
N ASP A 49 7.16 -0.46 6.69
CA ASP A 49 6.67 -1.72 7.25
C ASP A 49 5.20 -1.57 7.67
N VAL A 50 4.43 -2.66 7.70
CA VAL A 50 3.03 -2.66 8.20
C VAL A 50 2.94 -2.02 9.61
N SER A 51 4.03 -2.08 10.38
CA SER A 51 4.17 -1.45 11.70
C SER A 51 4.35 0.08 11.63
N ASP A 52 5.06 0.61 10.64
CA ASP A 52 5.24 2.05 10.42
C ASP A 52 3.96 2.71 9.92
N ALA A 53 3.15 1.98 9.15
CA ALA A 53 1.84 2.46 8.71
C ALA A 53 0.83 2.56 9.85
N ARG A 54 0.90 1.65 10.84
CA ARG A 54 0.14 1.79 12.08
C ARG A 54 0.59 3.00 12.89
N ARG A 55 1.88 3.33 12.88
CA ARG A 55 2.43 4.51 13.57
C ARG A 55 1.96 5.83 12.94
N LEU A 56 1.76 5.87 11.62
CA LEU A 56 1.18 7.03 10.93
C LEU A 56 -0.23 7.34 11.44
N LYS A 57 -1.03 6.31 11.71
CA LYS A 57 -2.41 6.44 12.22
C LYS A 57 -2.46 6.97 13.66
N THR A 58 -1.48 6.63 14.50
CA THR A 58 -1.40 7.12 15.89
C THR A 58 -0.95 8.59 15.94
N LEU A 59 0.03 8.99 15.11
CA LEU A 59 0.53 10.37 15.09
C LEU A 59 -0.49 11.40 14.56
N GLU A 60 -1.41 11.01 13.67
CA GLU A 60 -2.52 11.89 13.27
C GLU A 60 -3.58 12.06 14.36
N THR A 61 -3.68 11.13 15.31
CA THR A 61 -4.66 11.19 16.41
C THR A 61 -4.14 12.01 17.60
N GLU A 62 -2.82 12.07 17.81
CA GLU A 62 -2.20 12.85 18.90
C GLU A 62 -2.00 14.34 18.58
N ASN A 63 -2.33 14.79 17.37
CA ASN A 63 -2.23 16.19 16.94
C ASN A 63 -3.61 16.84 16.69
N ALA A 64 -4.64 16.32 17.35
CA ALA A 64 -6.02 16.84 17.37
C ALA A 64 -6.37 17.45 18.74
#